data_AF-A0A9Q4ZEZ4-F1
#
_entry.id   AF-A0A9Q4ZEZ4-F1
#
_cell.length_a   1.000
_cell.length_b   1.000
_cell.length_c   1.000
_cell.angle_alpha   90.00
_cell.angle_beta   90.00
_cell.angle_gamma   90.00
#
_symmetry.space_group_name_H-M   'P 1'
#
loop_
_entity.id
_entity.type
_entity.pdbx_description
1 polymer ?
#
loop_
_entity_poly.entity_id
_entity_poly.type
_entity_poly.pdbx_seq_one_letter_code
_entity_poly.pdbx_strand_id
1 'polypeptide(L)'
;MADAAPSFLDRQRAARPWLDHLVRAGGRYQQQKGDYYAAGITYFTILAIVPILMVAFAVAGFALAGNPEWVDEIQDQVSNNMPGGLGETVNGLIDSAISARTSVGVFGLLGAAYAGIGWITNLRDALTAMWEHTHEAGNFVITKLKDFGALLGLGGAMLVTFGLSALSNGPVARQVVEWLGVEHVTGVGVLLRITSLAISVLATWALLSWVIARMPREAVTLRSAGRAAFAAAIVFEVFRQVGAIYLEAVSQGPAGAAFGPIIGLLVFANLSARLILFATAWAATARENLANAYVPPPDSAVIRPRVEVREGASAKEALALTGAGALAAIGLAGLWRRRGD
;
A
#
# COMPACT_ATOMS: atom_id res chain seq x y z
N MET A 1 25.53 23.84 -20.99
CA MET A 1 25.39 22.99 -19.79
C MET A 1 26.47 21.94 -19.92
N ALA A 2 27.43 21.89 -18.99
CA ALA A 2 28.55 20.95 -19.08
C ALA A 2 28.06 19.54 -18.76
N ASP A 3 28.27 18.60 -19.68
CA ASP A 3 28.03 17.17 -19.46
C ASP A 3 28.98 16.68 -18.36
N ALA A 4 28.48 16.64 -17.12
CA ALA A 4 29.19 16.05 -16.02
C ALA A 4 29.42 14.55 -16.31
N ALA A 5 30.65 14.08 -16.17
CA ALA A 5 30.99 12.68 -16.37
C ALA A 5 30.06 11.78 -15.52
N PRO A 6 29.55 10.67 -16.08
CA PRO A 6 28.54 9.85 -15.41
C PRO A 6 29.06 9.36 -14.05
N SER A 7 28.24 9.56 -13.02
CA SER A 7 28.53 9.15 -11.65
C SER A 7 28.86 7.65 -11.61
N PHE A 8 29.61 7.20 -10.58
CA PHE A 8 29.86 5.78 -10.36
C PHE A 8 28.54 4.98 -10.33
N LEU A 9 27.47 5.56 -9.77
CA LEU A 9 26.14 4.97 -9.76
C LEU A 9 25.54 4.86 -11.15
N ASP A 10 25.70 5.86 -12.02
CA ASP A 10 25.17 5.84 -13.38
C ASP A 10 25.85 4.77 -14.23
N ARG A 11 27.17 4.59 -14.05
CA ARG A 11 27.93 3.51 -14.69
C ARG A 11 27.49 2.12 -14.23
N GLN A 12 27.25 1.92 -12.93
CA GLN A 12 26.74 0.65 -12.40
C GLN A 12 25.30 0.35 -12.83
N ARG A 13 24.45 1.39 -12.92
CA ARG A 13 23.08 1.29 -13.44
C ARG A 13 23.08 0.88 -14.92
N ALA A 14 23.93 1.50 -15.73
CA ALA A 14 24.07 1.14 -17.14
C ALA A 14 24.58 -0.30 -17.32
N ALA A 15 25.46 -0.78 -16.44
CA ALA A 15 26.00 -2.13 -16.49
C ALA A 15 25.04 -3.23 -15.99
N ARG A 16 24.09 -2.91 -15.10
CA ARG A 16 23.23 -3.90 -14.42
C ARG A 16 21.75 -3.53 -14.53
N PRO A 17 20.98 -4.13 -15.46
CA PRO A 17 19.56 -3.82 -15.66
C PRO A 17 18.67 -4.00 -14.43
N TRP A 18 18.97 -4.97 -13.56
CA TRP A 18 18.23 -5.21 -12.32
C TRP A 18 18.45 -4.10 -11.28
N LEU A 19 19.67 -3.56 -11.21
CA LEU A 19 20.03 -2.48 -10.28
C LEU A 19 19.42 -1.16 -10.73
N ASP A 20 19.45 -0.89 -12.04
CA ASP A 20 18.76 0.28 -12.59
C ASP A 20 17.25 0.22 -12.33
N HIS A 21 16.63 -0.96 -12.42
CA HIS A 21 15.23 -1.12 -12.05
C HIS A 21 14.98 -0.87 -10.56
N LEU A 22 15.87 -1.30 -9.66
CA LEU A 22 15.77 -1.05 -8.21
C LEU A 22 15.84 0.42 -7.89
N VAL A 23 16.80 1.11 -8.49
CA VAL A 23 16.97 2.55 -8.29
C VAL A 23 15.76 3.31 -8.82
N ARG A 24 15.20 2.92 -9.97
CA ARG A 24 13.96 3.52 -10.50
C ARG A 24 12.76 3.28 -9.58
N ALA A 25 12.58 2.05 -9.11
CA ALA A 25 11.51 1.69 -8.18
C ALA A 25 11.61 2.48 -6.86
N GLY A 26 12.82 2.59 -6.30
CA GLY A 26 13.07 3.41 -5.11
C GLY A 26 12.84 4.90 -5.35
N GLY A 27 13.26 5.42 -6.51
CA GLY A 27 12.95 6.79 -6.91
C GLY A 27 11.44 7.06 -6.97
N ARG A 28 10.67 6.16 -7.60
CA ARG A 28 9.21 6.25 -7.65
C ARG A 28 8.56 6.16 -6.27
N TYR A 29 8.98 5.20 -5.45
CA TYR A 29 8.50 5.06 -4.08
C TYR A 29 8.67 6.36 -3.28
N GLN A 30 9.83 7.01 -3.41
CA GLN A 30 10.11 8.26 -2.71
C GLN A 30 9.30 9.44 -3.29
N GLN A 31 9.23 9.56 -4.62
CA GLN A 31 8.49 10.62 -5.30
C GLN A 31 7.00 10.57 -4.95
N GLN A 32 6.43 9.37 -4.84
CA GLN A 32 5.03 9.15 -4.50
C GLN A 32 4.77 9.07 -2.98
N LYS A 33 5.73 9.52 -2.15
CA LYS A 33 5.61 9.57 -0.68
C LYS A 33 5.24 8.21 -0.05
N GLY A 34 5.85 7.13 -0.53
CA GLY A 34 5.56 5.76 -0.08
C GLY A 34 5.67 5.58 1.43
N ASP A 35 6.62 6.23 2.10
CA ASP A 35 6.75 6.18 3.56
C ASP A 35 5.56 6.82 4.29
N TYR A 36 5.02 7.92 3.76
CA TYR A 36 3.85 8.60 4.33
C TYR A 36 2.61 7.72 4.21
N TYR A 37 2.39 7.11 3.04
CA TYR A 37 1.31 6.16 2.83
C TYR A 37 1.47 4.91 3.73
N ALA A 38 2.68 4.38 3.88
CA ALA A 38 2.93 3.25 4.77
C ALA A 38 2.59 3.58 6.23
N ALA A 39 2.94 4.77 6.71
CA ALA A 39 2.57 5.22 8.05
C ALA A 39 1.04 5.33 8.21
N GLY A 40 0.34 5.88 7.20
CA GLY A 40 -1.13 5.93 7.19
C GLY A 40 -1.78 4.55 7.25
N ILE A 41 -1.33 3.61 6.40
CA ILE A 41 -1.81 2.22 6.39
C ILE A 41 -1.59 1.58 7.77
N THR A 42 -0.44 1.83 8.40
CA THR A 42 -0.12 1.30 9.74
C THR A 42 -1.11 1.78 10.79
N TYR A 43 -1.40 3.09 10.81
CA TYR A 43 -2.38 3.68 11.71
C TYR A 43 -3.77 3.02 11.54
N PHE A 44 -4.25 2.92 10.31
CA PHE A 44 -5.55 2.27 10.04
C PHE A 44 -5.55 0.78 10.36
N THR A 45 -4.41 0.08 10.19
CA THR A 45 -4.28 -1.34 10.51
C THR A 45 -4.50 -1.56 12.00
N ILE A 46 -3.85 -0.75 12.84
CA ILE A 46 -3.97 -0.85 14.29
C ILE A 46 -5.37 -0.50 14.76
N LEU A 47 -5.96 0.56 14.19
CA LEU A 47 -7.33 0.95 14.49
C LEU A 47 -8.33 -0.16 14.13
N ALA A 48 -8.10 -0.88 13.03
CA ALA A 48 -8.96 -1.98 12.59
C ALA A 48 -8.82 -3.26 13.44
N ILE A 49 -7.71 -3.45 14.16
CA ILE A 49 -7.50 -4.67 14.96
C ILE A 49 -8.52 -4.80 16.09
N VAL A 50 -8.85 -3.70 16.78
CA VAL A 50 -9.79 -3.77 17.91
C VAL A 50 -11.17 -4.28 17.47
N PRO A 51 -11.84 -3.71 16.45
CA PRO A 51 -13.09 -4.25 15.97
C PRO A 51 -12.98 -5.67 15.39
N ILE A 52 -11.88 -6.00 14.71
CA ILE A 52 -11.66 -7.36 14.19
C ILE A 52 -11.57 -8.37 15.35
N LEU A 53 -10.87 -8.04 16.43
CA LEU A 53 -10.81 -8.85 17.63
C LEU A 53 -12.17 -8.97 18.31
N MET A 54 -12.97 -7.90 18.35
CA MET A 54 -14.35 -7.97 18.85
C MET A 54 -15.20 -8.92 18.02
N VAL A 55 -15.09 -8.90 16.69
CA VAL A 55 -15.78 -9.84 15.80
C VAL A 55 -15.31 -11.27 16.05
N ALA A 56 -14.00 -11.49 16.16
CA ALA A 56 -13.44 -12.82 16.46
C ALA A 56 -13.94 -13.35 17.82
N PHE A 57 -13.96 -12.50 18.84
CA PHE A 57 -14.47 -12.80 20.17
C PHE A 57 -15.96 -13.14 20.15
N ALA A 58 -16.76 -12.38 19.40
CA ALA A 58 -18.17 -12.67 19.23
C ALA A 58 -18.41 -14.00 18.49
N VAL A 59 -17.66 -14.28 17.43
CA VAL A 59 -17.71 -15.56 16.69
C VAL A 59 -17.39 -16.72 17.62
N ALA A 60 -16.33 -16.61 18.44
CA ALA A 60 -16.03 -17.60 19.47
C ALA A 60 -17.18 -17.74 20.48
N GLY A 61 -17.69 -16.63 21.02
CA GLY A 61 -18.82 -16.64 21.95
C GLY A 61 -20.08 -17.31 21.40
N PHE A 62 -20.39 -17.12 20.11
CA PHE A 62 -21.49 -17.82 19.43
C PHE A 62 -21.20 -19.31 19.22
N ALA A 63 -19.96 -19.68 18.87
CA ALA A 63 -19.56 -21.07 18.69
C ALA A 63 -19.61 -21.86 20.02
N LEU A 64 -19.12 -21.26 21.10
CA LEU A 64 -19.17 -21.84 22.45
C LEU A 64 -20.60 -21.90 22.99
N ALA A 65 -21.42 -20.86 22.79
CA ALA A 65 -22.82 -20.87 23.20
C ALA A 65 -23.65 -22.00 22.55
N GLY A 66 -23.24 -22.47 21.38
CA GLY A 66 -23.88 -23.58 20.67
C GLY A 66 -23.41 -24.96 21.11
N ASN A 67 -22.32 -25.07 21.89
CA ASN A 67 -21.70 -26.34 22.30
C ASN A 67 -21.31 -26.30 23.79
N PRO A 68 -22.28 -26.50 24.72
CA PRO A 68 -22.02 -26.43 26.16
C PRO A 68 -20.95 -27.42 26.63
N GLU A 69 -20.87 -28.60 26.02
CA GLU A 69 -19.87 -29.63 26.33
C GLU A 69 -18.43 -29.12 26.10
N TRP A 70 -18.20 -28.30 25.07
CA TRP A 70 -16.87 -27.71 24.82
C TRP A 70 -16.52 -26.64 25.85
N VAL A 71 -17.52 -25.94 26.37
CA VAL A 71 -17.32 -24.92 27.42
C VAL A 71 -16.82 -25.61 28.68
N ASP A 72 -17.53 -26.66 29.12
CA ASP A 72 -17.19 -27.39 30.34
C ASP A 72 -15.80 -28.05 30.22
N GLU A 73 -15.49 -28.70 29.10
CA GLU A 73 -14.20 -29.36 28.90
C GLU A 73 -13.03 -28.35 28.83
N ILE A 74 -13.23 -27.19 28.19
CA ILE A 74 -12.22 -26.13 28.16
C ILE A 74 -12.02 -25.53 29.56
N GLN A 75 -13.09 -25.24 30.29
CA GLN A 75 -13.01 -24.67 31.64
C GLN A 75 -12.35 -25.65 32.62
N ASP A 76 -12.64 -26.94 32.53
CA ASP A 76 -12.01 -27.98 33.33
C ASP A 76 -10.53 -28.12 33.00
N GLN A 77 -10.14 -28.12 31.72
CA GLN A 77 -8.73 -28.17 31.33
C GLN A 77 -7.97 -26.92 31.77
N VAL A 78 -8.57 -25.74 31.67
CA VAL A 78 -7.98 -24.48 32.14
C VAL A 78 -7.77 -24.50 33.64
N SER A 79 -8.78 -24.93 34.40
CA SER A 79 -8.74 -24.97 35.87
C SER A 79 -7.73 -26.02 36.39
N ASN A 80 -7.57 -27.13 35.67
CA ASN A 80 -6.66 -28.21 36.07
C ASN A 80 -5.19 -27.97 35.65
N ASN A 81 -4.93 -27.18 34.60
CA ASN A 81 -3.57 -26.98 34.07
C ASN A 81 -2.97 -25.60 34.39
N MET A 82 -3.76 -24.62 34.87
CA MET A 82 -3.24 -23.29 35.21
C MET A 82 -3.01 -23.12 36.72
N PRO A 83 -1.81 -22.70 37.16
CA PRO A 83 -1.55 -22.40 38.57
C PRO A 83 -2.28 -21.13 39.03
N GLY A 84 -2.96 -21.19 40.18
CA GLY A 84 -3.53 -20.03 40.89
C GLY A 84 -4.81 -19.44 40.28
N GLY A 85 -5.11 -18.16 40.58
CA GLY A 85 -6.32 -17.44 40.13
C GLY A 85 -6.37 -17.11 38.62
N LEU A 86 -5.39 -17.58 37.83
CA LEU A 86 -5.40 -17.46 36.37
C LEU A 86 -6.53 -18.29 35.76
N GLY A 87 -6.86 -19.47 36.32
CA GLY A 87 -7.96 -20.30 35.85
C GLY A 87 -9.31 -19.59 35.98
N GLU A 88 -9.59 -19.00 37.15
CA GLU A 88 -10.80 -18.20 37.38
C GLU A 88 -10.89 -16.99 36.44
N THR A 89 -9.76 -16.33 36.18
CA THR A 89 -9.71 -15.20 35.24
C THR A 89 -10.10 -15.64 33.82
N VAL A 90 -9.55 -16.77 33.36
CA VAL A 90 -9.83 -17.31 32.02
C VAL A 90 -11.28 -17.79 31.91
N ASN A 91 -11.80 -18.48 32.92
CA ASN A 91 -13.21 -18.91 32.95
C ASN A 91 -14.15 -17.70 32.90
N GLY A 92 -13.86 -16.64 33.68
CA GLY A 92 -14.62 -15.40 33.63
C GLY A 92 -14.59 -14.71 32.25
N LEU A 93 -13.49 -14.82 31.50
CA LEU A 93 -13.42 -14.33 30.11
C LEU A 93 -14.28 -15.17 29.17
N ILE A 94 -14.36 -16.48 29.35
CA ILE A 94 -15.22 -17.39 28.55
C ILE A 94 -16.70 -17.04 28.78
N ASP A 95 -17.12 -16.89 30.04
CA ASP A 95 -18.50 -16.52 30.39
C ASP A 95 -18.86 -15.12 29.88
N SER A 96 -17.93 -14.17 29.98
CA SER A 96 -18.07 -12.83 29.40
C SER A 96 -18.21 -12.89 27.87
N ALA A 97 -17.48 -13.79 27.21
CA ALA A 97 -17.59 -13.99 25.77
C ALA A 97 -18.96 -14.49 25.35
N ILE A 98 -19.48 -15.49 26.06
CA ILE A 98 -20.79 -16.08 25.78
C ILE A 98 -21.90 -15.07 26.07
N SER A 99 -21.87 -14.38 27.21
CA SER A 99 -22.92 -13.45 27.63
C SER A 99 -22.96 -12.18 26.77
N ALA A 100 -21.81 -11.62 26.44
CA ALA A 100 -21.70 -10.37 25.68
C ALA A 100 -21.64 -10.56 24.15
N ARG A 101 -21.71 -11.81 23.64
CA ARG A 101 -21.52 -12.16 22.22
C ARG A 101 -22.31 -11.30 21.24
N THR A 102 -23.58 -11.02 21.53
CA THR A 102 -24.45 -10.23 20.65
C THR A 102 -24.04 -8.77 20.62
N SER A 103 -23.88 -8.15 21.79
CA SER A 103 -23.51 -6.73 21.89
C SER A 103 -22.12 -6.48 21.32
N VAL A 104 -21.13 -7.28 21.74
CA VAL A 104 -19.76 -7.20 21.22
C VAL A 104 -19.71 -7.51 19.72
N GLY A 105 -20.51 -8.46 19.25
CA GLY A 105 -20.63 -8.80 17.84
C GLY A 105 -21.18 -7.65 17.00
N VAL A 106 -22.26 -6.99 17.43
CA VAL A 106 -22.85 -5.86 16.69
C VAL A 106 -21.91 -4.67 16.68
N PHE A 107 -21.38 -4.24 17.83
CA PHE A 107 -20.42 -3.12 17.87
C PHE A 107 -19.12 -3.45 17.15
N GLY A 108 -18.64 -4.69 17.26
CA GLY A 108 -17.48 -5.20 16.55
C GLY A 108 -17.69 -5.16 15.04
N LEU A 109 -18.84 -5.63 14.53
CA LEU A 109 -19.15 -5.60 13.10
C LEU A 109 -19.29 -4.18 12.56
N LEU A 110 -19.97 -3.28 13.28
CA LEU A 110 -20.10 -1.88 12.88
C LEU A 110 -18.73 -1.18 12.87
N GLY A 111 -17.93 -1.41 13.92
CA GLY A 111 -16.57 -0.89 14.01
C GLY A 111 -15.66 -1.46 12.92
N ALA A 112 -15.76 -2.76 12.63
CA ALA A 112 -14.94 -3.44 11.63
C ALA A 112 -15.33 -3.00 10.22
N ALA A 113 -16.63 -2.79 9.96
CA ALA A 113 -17.09 -2.21 8.72
C ALA A 113 -16.54 -0.79 8.54
N TYR A 114 -16.64 0.07 9.56
CA TYR A 114 -16.13 1.44 9.49
C TYR A 114 -14.61 1.50 9.32
N ALA A 115 -13.87 0.86 10.23
CA ALA A 115 -12.41 0.86 10.23
C ALA A 115 -11.84 0.13 9.00
N GLY A 116 -12.46 -1.00 8.63
CA GLY A 116 -12.07 -1.81 7.50
C GLY A 116 -12.30 -1.12 6.16
N ILE A 117 -13.46 -0.47 5.97
CA ILE A 117 -13.72 0.34 4.77
C ILE A 117 -12.71 1.49 4.69
N GLY A 118 -12.40 2.15 5.81
CA GLY A 118 -11.36 3.17 5.86
C GLY A 118 -9.98 2.62 5.46
N TRP A 119 -9.61 1.47 6.01
CA TRP A 119 -8.33 0.81 5.74
C TRP A 119 -8.18 0.42 4.27
N ILE A 120 -9.19 -0.22 3.68
CA ILE A 120 -9.14 -0.62 2.26
C ILE A 120 -9.13 0.60 1.33
N THR A 121 -9.89 1.66 1.62
CA THR A 121 -9.86 2.90 0.82
C THR A 121 -8.43 3.45 0.79
N ASN A 122 -7.79 3.61 1.96
CA ASN A 122 -6.43 4.14 2.07
C ASN A 122 -5.37 3.23 1.44
N LEU A 123 -5.50 1.91 1.57
CA LEU A 123 -4.60 0.97 0.91
C LEU A 123 -4.70 1.08 -0.61
N ARG A 124 -5.92 1.16 -1.16
CA ARG A 124 -6.13 1.34 -2.60
C ARG A 124 -5.61 2.68 -3.10
N ASP A 125 -5.79 3.76 -2.34
CA ASP A 125 -5.22 5.07 -2.64
C ASP A 125 -3.69 5.02 -2.70
N ALA A 126 -3.06 4.45 -1.66
CA ALA A 126 -1.61 4.30 -1.58
C ALA A 126 -1.04 3.45 -2.73
N LEU A 127 -1.67 2.31 -3.03
CA LEU A 127 -1.27 1.46 -4.14
C LEU A 127 -1.42 2.18 -5.48
N THR A 128 -2.54 2.89 -5.69
CA THR A 128 -2.76 3.62 -6.95
C THR A 128 -1.78 4.78 -7.12
N ALA A 129 -1.43 5.48 -6.03
CA ALA A 129 -0.41 6.52 -6.06
C ALA A 129 0.96 6.00 -6.54
N MET A 130 1.34 4.77 -6.17
CA MET A 130 2.57 4.14 -6.67
C MET A 130 2.55 3.87 -8.17
N TRP A 131 1.38 3.86 -8.81
CA TRP A 131 1.23 3.73 -10.26
C TRP A 131 1.18 5.08 -11.00
N GLU A 132 1.27 6.22 -10.30
CA GLU A 132 1.20 7.57 -10.88
C GLU A 132 -0.10 7.90 -11.63
N HIS A 133 -1.17 7.13 -11.37
CA HIS A 133 -2.47 7.39 -11.98
C HIS A 133 -3.21 8.47 -11.21
N THR A 134 -3.74 9.46 -11.93
CA THR A 134 -4.58 10.50 -11.36
C THR A 134 -5.96 9.94 -11.02
N HIS A 135 -6.43 10.18 -9.81
CA HIS A 135 -7.75 9.74 -9.39
C HIS A 135 -8.86 10.50 -10.11
N GLU A 136 -9.58 9.84 -11.01
CA GLU A 136 -10.91 10.31 -11.38
C GLU A 136 -11.92 9.91 -10.28
N ALA A 137 -12.68 10.89 -9.81
CA ALA A 137 -13.71 10.70 -8.79
C ALA A 137 -14.88 9.89 -9.36
N GLY A 138 -14.82 8.57 -9.25
CA GLY A 138 -15.96 7.69 -9.53
C GLY A 138 -17.11 7.90 -8.52
N ASN A 139 -18.28 7.32 -8.80
CA ASN A 139 -19.44 7.40 -7.91
C ASN A 139 -19.11 6.87 -6.49
N PHE A 140 -19.32 7.70 -5.47
CA PHE A 140 -18.94 7.42 -4.07
C PHE A 140 -19.48 6.08 -3.56
N VAL A 141 -20.75 5.77 -3.84
CA VAL A 141 -21.42 4.55 -3.38
C VAL A 141 -20.81 3.30 -4.02
N ILE A 142 -20.54 3.34 -5.34
CA ILE A 142 -19.95 2.21 -6.07
C ILE A 142 -18.53 1.93 -5.57
N THR A 143 -17.75 2.98 -5.32
CA THR A 143 -16.40 2.84 -4.76
C THR A 143 -16.44 2.17 -3.39
N LYS A 144 -17.35 2.59 -2.51
CA LYS A 144 -17.52 1.99 -1.18
C LYS A 144 -17.99 0.54 -1.22
N LEU A 145 -18.86 0.17 -2.17
CA LEU A 145 -19.29 -1.22 -2.34
C LEU A 145 -18.15 -2.12 -2.84
N LYS A 146 -17.34 -1.62 -3.78
CA LYS A 146 -16.13 -2.31 -4.24
C LYS A 146 -15.11 -2.47 -3.11
N ASP A 147 -14.94 -1.45 -2.28
CA ASP A 147 -14.09 -1.47 -1.09
C ASP A 147 -14.55 -2.56 -0.11
N PHE A 148 -15.86 -2.65 0.15
CA PHE A 148 -16.42 -3.70 1.00
C PHE A 148 -16.19 -5.11 0.42
N GLY A 149 -16.42 -5.30 -0.88
CA GLY A 149 -16.14 -6.57 -1.56
C GLY A 149 -14.65 -6.94 -1.53
N ALA A 150 -13.76 -5.97 -1.73
CA ALA A 150 -12.31 -6.18 -1.63
C ALA A 150 -11.87 -6.51 -0.20
N LEU A 151 -12.51 -5.90 0.81
CA LEU A 151 -12.27 -6.23 2.21
C LEU A 151 -12.66 -7.67 2.53
N LEU A 152 -13.83 -8.12 2.10
CA LEU A 152 -14.26 -9.51 2.29
C LEU A 152 -13.33 -10.49 1.54
N GLY A 153 -12.96 -10.17 0.31
CA GLY A 153 -12.02 -10.97 -0.49
C GLY A 153 -10.64 -11.08 0.16
N LEU A 154 -10.09 -9.96 0.65
CA LEU A 154 -8.82 -9.95 1.36
C LEU A 154 -8.91 -10.73 2.67
N GLY A 155 -9.96 -10.50 3.47
CA GLY A 155 -10.20 -11.20 4.73
C GLY A 155 -10.28 -12.72 4.51
N GLY A 156 -11.03 -13.16 3.52
CA GLY A 156 -11.10 -14.57 3.11
C GLY A 156 -9.74 -15.13 2.67
N ALA A 157 -9.00 -14.39 1.83
CA ALA A 157 -7.68 -14.82 1.38
C ALA A 157 -6.67 -14.92 2.55
N MET A 158 -6.73 -14.00 3.51
CA MET A 158 -5.92 -14.04 4.72
C MET A 158 -6.31 -15.23 5.61
N LEU A 159 -7.59 -15.51 5.80
CA LEU A 159 -8.06 -16.68 6.55
C LEU A 159 -7.57 -17.99 5.92
N VAL A 160 -7.64 -18.13 4.60
CA VAL A 160 -7.10 -19.29 3.89
C VAL A 160 -5.59 -19.39 4.06
N THR A 161 -4.87 -18.27 3.91
CA THR A 161 -3.41 -18.23 4.03
C THR A 161 -2.94 -18.59 5.45
N PHE A 162 -3.57 -18.02 6.47
CA PHE A 162 -3.26 -18.30 7.86
C PHE A 162 -3.72 -19.69 8.28
N GLY A 163 -4.90 -20.13 7.85
CA GLY A 163 -5.39 -21.49 8.09
C GLY A 163 -4.44 -22.54 7.52
N LEU A 164 -4.01 -22.34 6.27
CA LEU A 164 -3.04 -23.22 5.63
C LEU A 164 -1.68 -23.17 6.34
N SER A 165 -1.24 -22.00 6.78
CA SER A 165 0.01 -21.84 7.55
C SER A 165 -0.06 -22.51 8.93
N ALA A 166 -1.22 -22.48 9.59
CA ALA A 166 -1.46 -23.13 10.87
C ALA A 166 -1.51 -24.65 10.75
N LEU A 167 -2.17 -25.18 9.71
CA LEU A 167 -2.15 -26.62 9.39
C LEU A 167 -0.74 -27.11 9.05
N SER A 168 0.04 -26.27 8.39
CA SER A 168 1.39 -26.55 7.90
C SER A 168 2.47 -26.53 8.99
N ASN A 169 2.29 -25.72 10.05
CA ASN A 169 3.25 -25.56 11.15
C ASN A 169 2.72 -26.05 12.52
N GLY A 170 1.46 -26.48 12.60
CA GLY A 170 0.80 -26.86 13.86
C GLY A 170 0.96 -28.34 14.23
N PRO A 171 0.38 -28.78 15.36
CA PRO A 171 0.40 -30.18 15.82
C PRO A 171 -0.17 -31.16 14.79
N VAL A 172 -1.09 -30.70 13.96
CA VAL A 172 -1.69 -31.45 12.84
C VAL A 172 -0.64 -31.93 11.84
N ALA A 173 0.41 -31.14 11.58
CA ALA A 173 1.50 -31.57 10.71
C ALA A 173 2.27 -32.76 11.30
N ARG A 174 2.41 -32.84 12.63
CA ARG A 174 2.98 -34.03 13.31
C ARG A 174 2.01 -35.21 13.24
N GLN A 175 0.73 -34.96 13.46
CA GLN A 175 -0.31 -36.00 13.43
C GLN A 175 -0.46 -36.64 12.04
N VAL A 176 -0.29 -35.88 10.96
CA VAL A 176 -0.25 -36.40 9.57
C VAL A 176 0.99 -37.28 9.33
N VAL A 177 2.14 -36.95 9.94
CA VAL A 177 3.37 -37.75 9.85
C VAL A 177 3.24 -39.07 10.59
N GLU A 178 2.66 -39.03 11.78
CA GLU A 178 2.34 -40.20 12.60
C GLU A 178 1.33 -41.11 11.87
N TRP A 179 0.29 -40.52 11.26
CA TRP A 179 -0.74 -41.27 10.53
C TRP A 179 -0.24 -41.92 9.24
N LEU A 180 0.73 -41.29 8.55
CA LEU A 180 1.37 -41.85 7.37
C LEU A 180 2.46 -42.90 7.71
N GLY A 181 2.80 -43.08 8.99
CA GLY A 181 3.75 -44.09 9.45
C GLY A 181 5.20 -43.88 8.98
N VAL A 182 5.55 -42.64 8.60
CA VAL A 182 6.85 -42.32 7.97
C VAL A 182 7.88 -41.73 8.95
N GLU A 183 7.60 -41.83 10.26
CA GLU A 183 8.39 -41.29 11.37
C GLU A 183 9.88 -41.65 11.32
N HIS A 184 10.22 -42.81 10.77
CA HIS A 184 11.56 -43.38 10.80
C HIS A 184 12.38 -43.15 9.53
N VAL A 185 11.82 -42.48 8.51
CA VAL A 185 12.54 -42.23 7.25
C VAL A 185 13.33 -40.93 7.36
N THR A 186 14.66 -41.05 7.40
CA THR A 186 15.59 -39.92 7.34
C THR A 186 15.31 -39.05 6.10
N GLY A 187 14.80 -37.85 6.32
CA GLY A 187 14.51 -36.86 5.27
C GLY A 187 13.06 -36.41 5.15
N VAL A 188 12.08 -37.16 5.69
CA VAL A 188 10.65 -36.79 5.61
C VAL A 188 10.36 -35.49 6.35
N GLY A 189 10.94 -35.29 7.53
CA GLY A 189 10.81 -34.03 8.27
C GLY A 189 11.37 -32.82 7.51
N VAL A 190 12.46 -33.01 6.75
CA VAL A 190 13.05 -31.95 5.91
C VAL A 190 12.16 -31.67 4.70
N LEU A 191 11.67 -32.72 4.02
CA LEU A 191 10.76 -32.60 2.89
C LEU A 191 9.46 -31.89 3.27
N LEU A 192 8.88 -32.23 4.42
CA LEU A 192 7.68 -31.59 4.95
C LEU A 192 7.94 -30.13 5.27
N ARG A 193 9.05 -29.82 5.94
CA ARG A 193 9.41 -28.42 6.23
C ARG A 193 9.59 -27.60 4.97
N ILE A 194 10.23 -28.15 3.93
CA ILE A 194 10.37 -27.51 2.62
C ILE A 194 9.00 -27.33 1.96
N THR A 195 8.14 -28.34 1.99
CA THR A 195 6.80 -28.29 1.40
C THR A 195 5.92 -27.27 2.11
N SER A 196 5.92 -27.28 3.43
CA SER A 196 5.25 -26.31 4.31
C SER A 196 5.68 -24.88 4.01
N LEU A 197 6.99 -24.65 3.88
CA LEU A 197 7.56 -23.35 3.53
C LEU A 197 7.19 -22.94 2.10
N ALA A 198 7.26 -23.86 1.13
CA ALA A 198 6.86 -23.61 -0.24
C ALA A 198 5.38 -23.22 -0.33
N ILE A 199 4.49 -23.93 0.36
CA ILE A 199 3.06 -23.61 0.43
C ILE A 199 2.84 -22.22 1.05
N SER A 200 3.54 -21.90 2.14
CA SER A 200 3.43 -20.59 2.80
C SER A 200 3.90 -19.44 1.90
N VAL A 201 5.02 -19.64 1.19
CA VAL A 201 5.53 -18.66 0.21
C VAL A 201 4.58 -18.52 -0.97
N LEU A 202 4.01 -19.62 -1.49
CA LEU A 202 3.03 -19.59 -2.57
C LEU A 202 1.74 -18.87 -2.17
N ALA A 203 1.24 -19.09 -0.95
CA ALA A 203 0.06 -18.41 -0.43
C ALA A 203 0.31 -16.91 -0.26
N THR A 204 1.45 -16.54 0.35
CA THR A 204 1.88 -15.13 0.46
C THR A 204 2.06 -14.50 -0.92
N TRP A 205 2.67 -15.21 -1.86
CA TRP A 205 2.85 -14.73 -3.23
C TRP A 205 1.51 -14.50 -3.92
N ALA A 206 0.56 -15.43 -3.82
CA ALA A 206 -0.77 -15.29 -4.39
C ALA A 206 -1.52 -14.08 -3.78
N LEU A 207 -1.46 -13.92 -2.46
CA LEU A 207 -2.05 -12.80 -1.73
C LEU A 207 -1.46 -11.46 -2.20
N LEU A 208 -0.13 -11.33 -2.18
CA LEU A 208 0.55 -10.11 -2.60
C LEU A 208 0.35 -9.81 -4.09
N SER A 209 0.33 -10.84 -4.94
CA SER A 209 0.03 -10.69 -6.37
C SER A 209 -1.36 -10.12 -6.57
N TRP A 210 -2.36 -10.64 -5.84
CA TRP A 210 -3.72 -10.14 -5.89
C TRP A 210 -3.84 -8.71 -5.36
N VAL A 211 -3.18 -8.39 -4.24
CA VAL A 211 -3.14 -7.03 -3.67
C VAL A 211 -2.56 -6.05 -4.69
N ILE A 212 -1.37 -6.32 -5.22
CA ILE A 212 -0.68 -5.42 -6.15
C ILE A 212 -1.43 -5.31 -7.48
N ALA A 213 -2.07 -6.39 -7.95
CA ALA A 213 -2.72 -6.41 -9.25
C ALA A 213 -4.16 -5.88 -9.28
N ARG A 214 -4.94 -6.13 -8.22
CA ARG A 214 -6.41 -6.01 -8.27
C ARG A 214 -6.96 -4.93 -7.34
N MET A 215 -6.22 -4.55 -6.30
CA MET A 215 -6.63 -3.43 -5.44
C MET A 215 -6.44 -2.04 -6.03
N PRO A 216 -5.38 -1.74 -6.82
CA PRO A 216 -5.30 -0.45 -7.48
C PRO A 216 -6.58 -0.15 -8.24
N ARG A 217 -6.97 1.14 -8.28
CA ARG A 217 -8.24 1.52 -8.90
C ARG A 217 -8.23 1.35 -10.43
N GLU A 218 -7.05 1.24 -11.02
CA GLU A 218 -6.83 0.91 -12.43
C GLU A 218 -6.22 -0.49 -12.58
N ALA A 219 -6.60 -1.18 -13.65
CA ALA A 219 -6.13 -2.54 -13.90
C ALA A 219 -4.66 -2.54 -14.32
N VAL A 220 -3.84 -3.31 -13.60
CA VAL A 220 -2.40 -3.41 -13.87
C VAL A 220 -2.05 -4.80 -14.40
N THR A 221 -0.90 -4.91 -15.05
CA THR A 221 -0.49 -6.17 -15.68
C THR A 221 -0.17 -7.25 -14.63
N LEU A 222 -0.90 -8.37 -14.67
CA LEU A 222 -0.75 -9.50 -13.73
C LEU A 222 0.68 -10.06 -13.73
N ARG A 223 1.35 -10.06 -14.89
CA ARG A 223 2.70 -10.60 -15.04
C ARG A 223 3.74 -9.78 -14.26
N SER A 224 3.65 -8.46 -14.32
CA SER A 224 4.56 -7.57 -13.59
C SER A 224 4.26 -7.62 -12.09
N ALA A 225 2.98 -7.58 -11.72
CA ALA A 225 2.54 -7.72 -10.33
C ALA A 225 3.00 -9.04 -9.70
N GLY A 226 2.84 -10.16 -10.41
CA GLY A 226 3.28 -11.48 -9.94
C GLY A 226 4.79 -11.57 -9.73
N ARG A 227 5.60 -11.00 -10.62
CA ARG A 227 7.08 -10.98 -10.45
C ARG A 227 7.50 -10.14 -9.26
N ALA A 228 6.89 -8.96 -9.08
CA ALA A 228 7.15 -8.08 -7.94
C ALA A 228 6.71 -8.73 -6.62
N ALA A 229 5.51 -9.31 -6.61
CA ALA A 229 4.95 -10.02 -5.48
C ALA A 229 5.78 -11.23 -5.07
N PHE A 230 6.43 -11.92 -6.02
CA PHE A 230 7.26 -13.08 -5.69
C PHE A 230 8.51 -12.67 -4.89
N ALA A 231 9.21 -11.62 -5.35
CA ALA A 231 10.32 -11.05 -4.61
C ALA A 231 9.85 -10.53 -3.23
N ALA A 232 8.71 -9.85 -3.19
CA ALA A 232 8.12 -9.37 -1.95
C ALA A 232 7.73 -10.51 -1.00
N ALA A 233 7.21 -11.64 -1.50
CA ALA A 233 6.83 -12.79 -0.68
C ALA A 233 8.05 -13.44 -0.01
N ILE A 234 9.17 -13.55 -0.73
CA ILE A 234 10.43 -14.05 -0.15
C ILE A 234 10.89 -13.11 0.97
N VAL A 235 10.91 -11.79 0.71
CA VAL A 235 11.31 -10.80 1.73
C VAL A 235 10.34 -10.81 2.91
N PHE A 236 9.03 -10.95 2.66
CA PHE A 236 7.99 -11.02 3.69
C PHE A 236 8.17 -12.24 4.59
N GLU A 237 8.51 -13.40 4.02
CA GLU A 237 8.72 -14.63 4.79
C GLU A 237 9.97 -14.53 5.67
N VAL A 238 11.08 -14.00 5.12
CA VAL A 238 12.30 -13.72 5.92
C VAL A 238 11.98 -12.72 7.03
N PHE A 239 11.27 -11.64 6.69
CA PHE A 239 10.88 -10.61 7.63
C PHE A 239 10.00 -11.16 8.76
N ARG A 240 9.03 -12.01 8.43
CA ARG A 240 8.15 -12.68 9.40
C ARG A 240 8.95 -13.56 10.36
N GLN A 241 9.93 -14.32 9.86
CA GLN A 241 10.78 -15.17 10.71
C GLN A 241 11.68 -14.33 11.63
N VAL A 242 12.34 -13.31 11.09
CA VAL A 242 13.16 -12.38 11.88
C VAL A 242 12.31 -11.65 12.93
N GLY A 243 11.10 -11.22 12.56
CA GLY A 243 10.16 -10.56 13.46
C GLY A 243 9.71 -11.45 14.61
N ALA A 244 9.48 -12.75 14.36
CA ALA A 244 9.13 -13.71 15.40
C ALA A 244 10.27 -13.88 16.42
N ILE A 245 11.51 -14.07 15.93
CA ILE A 245 12.71 -14.18 16.79
C ILE A 245 12.93 -12.91 17.60
N TYR A 246 12.76 -11.74 16.97
CA TYR A 246 12.89 -10.45 17.64
C TYR A 246 11.85 -10.27 18.75
N LEU A 247 10.58 -10.60 18.48
CA LEU A 247 9.51 -10.49 19.46
C LEU A 247 9.73 -11.43 20.64
N GLU A 248 10.17 -12.65 20.39
CA GLU A 248 10.54 -13.61 21.43
C GLU A 248 11.66 -13.06 22.33
N ALA A 249 12.73 -12.53 21.72
CA ALA A 249 13.86 -11.95 22.48
C ALA A 249 13.45 -10.73 23.32
N VAL A 250 12.65 -9.82 22.77
CA VAL A 250 12.21 -8.61 23.48
C VAL A 250 11.23 -8.94 24.60
N SER A 251 10.38 -9.95 24.43
CA SER A 251 9.33 -10.29 25.41
C SER A 251 9.87 -10.91 26.71
N GLN A 252 11.16 -11.23 26.79
CA GLN A 252 11.79 -11.78 28.00
C GLN A 252 11.94 -10.74 29.13
N GLY A 253 11.96 -9.44 28.81
CA GLY A 253 12.07 -8.37 29.79
C GLY A 253 10.71 -7.80 30.24
N PRO A 254 10.58 -7.21 31.45
CA PRO A 254 9.32 -6.65 31.94
C PRO A 254 8.71 -5.59 31.02
N ALA A 255 9.55 -4.69 30.48
CA ALA A 255 9.11 -3.66 29.54
C ALA A 255 8.71 -4.25 28.17
N GLY A 256 9.41 -5.28 27.71
CA GLY A 256 9.11 -5.95 26.45
C GLY A 256 7.86 -6.81 26.52
N ALA A 257 7.56 -7.44 27.66
CA ALA A 257 6.28 -8.11 27.88
C ALA A 257 5.11 -7.11 27.86
N ALA A 258 5.29 -5.92 28.45
CA ALA A 258 4.24 -4.90 28.51
C ALA A 258 4.01 -4.17 27.18
N PHE A 259 5.07 -3.77 26.48
CA PHE A 259 4.99 -2.91 25.28
C PHE A 259 5.35 -3.62 23.97
N GLY A 260 6.07 -4.75 24.04
CA GLY A 260 6.60 -5.48 22.89
C GLY A 260 5.53 -5.91 21.89
N PRO A 261 4.37 -6.45 22.30
CA PRO A 261 3.31 -6.81 21.35
C PRO A 261 2.81 -5.62 20.52
N ILE A 262 2.56 -4.47 21.15
CA ILE A 262 2.05 -3.27 20.47
C ILE A 262 3.11 -2.67 19.54
N ILE A 263 4.34 -2.52 20.02
CA ILE A 263 5.46 -2.00 19.22
C ILE A 263 5.81 -2.95 18.08
N GLY A 264 5.85 -4.26 18.36
CA GLY A 264 6.11 -5.30 17.38
C GLY A 264 5.07 -5.27 16.26
N LEU A 265 3.79 -5.16 16.61
CA LEU A 265 2.70 -5.03 15.65
C LEU A 265 2.80 -3.73 14.82
N LEU A 266 3.13 -2.60 15.44
CA LEU A 266 3.39 -1.31 14.78
C LEU A 266 4.49 -1.43 13.72
N VAL A 267 5.65 -1.96 14.13
CA VAL A 267 6.81 -2.15 13.26
C VAL A 267 6.47 -3.15 12.16
N PHE A 268 5.81 -4.26 12.50
CA PHE A 268 5.39 -5.29 11.56
C PHE A 268 4.45 -4.75 10.49
N ALA A 269 3.40 -4.05 10.89
CA ALA A 269 2.44 -3.44 9.98
C ALA A 269 3.11 -2.38 9.09
N ASN A 270 3.97 -1.54 9.66
CA ASN A 270 4.68 -0.51 8.90
C ASN A 270 5.64 -1.11 7.87
N LEU A 271 6.48 -2.06 8.26
CA LEU A 271 7.41 -2.69 7.32
C LEU A 271 6.67 -3.48 6.24
N SER A 272 5.57 -4.15 6.58
CA SER A 272 4.71 -4.84 5.62
C SER A 272 4.11 -3.85 4.61
N ALA A 273 3.59 -2.71 5.08
CA ALA A 273 3.05 -1.68 4.20
C ALA A 273 4.13 -1.08 3.28
N ARG A 274 5.33 -0.80 3.81
CA ARG A 274 6.47 -0.33 3.00
C ARG A 274 6.87 -1.35 1.95
N LEU A 275 6.94 -2.62 2.31
CA LEU A 275 7.28 -3.71 1.40
C LEU A 275 6.26 -3.82 0.25
N ILE A 276 4.97 -3.80 0.57
CA ILE A 276 3.90 -3.86 -0.43
C ILE A 276 3.96 -2.65 -1.37
N LEU A 277 4.12 -1.43 -0.84
CA LEU A 277 4.20 -0.22 -1.64
C LEU A 277 5.47 -0.17 -2.50
N PHE A 278 6.61 -0.60 -1.97
CA PHE A 278 7.85 -0.70 -2.73
C PHE A 278 7.74 -1.75 -3.85
N ALA A 279 7.16 -2.92 -3.56
CA ALA A 279 6.87 -3.94 -4.57
C ALA A 279 5.90 -3.42 -5.65
N THR A 280 4.95 -2.58 -5.26
CA THR A 280 4.03 -1.93 -6.19
C THR A 280 4.77 -0.93 -7.09
N ALA A 281 5.64 -0.10 -6.53
CA ALA A 281 6.48 0.82 -7.30
C ALA A 281 7.45 0.07 -8.25
N TRP A 282 7.97 -1.08 -7.81
CA TRP A 282 8.75 -2.00 -8.65
C TRP A 282 7.92 -2.58 -9.80
N ALA A 283 6.70 -3.03 -9.54
CA ALA A 283 5.79 -3.49 -10.59
C ALA A 283 5.48 -2.35 -11.59
N ALA A 284 5.26 -1.14 -11.09
CA ALA A 284 4.95 0.04 -11.89
C ALA A 284 6.13 0.50 -12.77
N THR A 285 7.37 0.32 -12.31
CA THR A 285 8.59 0.74 -13.05
C THR A 285 9.07 -0.29 -14.07
N ALA A 286 8.39 -1.44 -14.18
CA ALA A 286 8.68 -2.44 -15.18
C ALA A 286 8.50 -1.86 -16.60
N ARG A 287 9.39 -2.22 -17.53
CA ARG A 287 9.38 -1.70 -18.92
C ARG A 287 8.03 -1.90 -19.61
N GLU A 288 7.40 -3.05 -19.37
CA GLU A 288 6.07 -3.42 -19.89
C GLU A 288 4.98 -2.41 -19.48
N ASN A 289 5.12 -1.80 -18.30
CA ASN A 289 4.16 -0.87 -17.74
C ASN A 289 4.50 0.59 -18.04
N LEU A 290 5.79 0.94 -18.13
CA LEU A 290 6.21 2.27 -18.58
C LEU A 290 5.78 2.57 -20.02
N ALA A 291 5.73 1.55 -20.88
CA ALA A 291 5.23 1.70 -22.25
C ALA A 291 3.73 2.01 -22.33
N ASN A 292 2.97 1.60 -21.30
CA ASN A 292 1.53 1.82 -21.19
C ASN A 292 1.19 2.93 -20.18
N ALA A 293 2.20 3.66 -19.68
CA ALA A 293 1.98 4.70 -18.69
C ALA A 293 1.22 5.87 -19.32
N TYR A 294 0.24 6.40 -18.58
CA TYR A 294 -0.51 7.57 -18.99
C TYR A 294 0.44 8.75 -19.19
N VAL A 295 0.46 9.30 -20.42
CA VAL A 295 1.15 10.54 -20.74
C VAL A 295 0.10 11.65 -20.66
N PRO A 296 0.17 12.56 -19.67
CA PRO A 296 -0.79 13.66 -19.62
C PRO A 296 -0.68 14.50 -20.90
N PRO A 297 -1.82 15.05 -21.39
CA PRO A 297 -1.76 15.99 -22.49
C PRO A 297 -0.82 17.14 -22.10
N PRO A 298 -0.03 17.68 -23.05
CA PRO A 298 0.88 18.77 -22.77
C PRO A 298 0.11 19.95 -22.15
N ASP A 299 0.76 20.66 -21.22
CA ASP A 299 0.18 21.87 -20.63
C ASP A 299 -0.31 22.81 -21.73
N SER A 300 -1.41 23.54 -21.44
CA SER A 300 -1.99 24.46 -22.40
C SER A 300 -0.90 25.39 -22.95
N ALA A 301 -0.80 25.46 -24.27
CA ALA A 301 0.21 26.25 -24.92
C ALA A 301 0.06 27.71 -24.46
N VAL A 302 1.00 28.19 -23.64
CA VAL A 302 1.04 29.60 -23.23
C VAL A 302 1.54 30.38 -24.43
N ILE A 303 0.62 30.73 -25.33
CA ILE A 303 0.89 31.64 -26.44
C ILE A 303 1.18 33.00 -25.80
N ARG A 304 2.47 33.36 -25.73
CA ARG A 304 2.89 34.72 -25.40
C ARG A 304 2.95 35.50 -26.71
N PRO A 305 1.92 36.28 -27.09
CA PRO A 305 2.02 37.15 -28.24
C PRO A 305 3.20 38.10 -27.98
N ARG A 306 4.27 37.92 -28.75
CA ARG A 306 5.39 38.86 -28.73
C ARG A 306 4.90 40.09 -29.48
N VAL A 307 4.34 41.04 -28.73
CA VAL A 307 4.03 42.36 -29.27
C VAL A 307 5.36 43.06 -29.49
N GLU A 308 5.90 42.94 -30.71
CA GLU A 308 6.95 43.84 -31.16
C GLU A 308 6.32 45.23 -31.33
N VAL A 309 6.34 46.00 -30.24
CA VAL A 309 6.04 47.43 -30.31
C VAL A 309 7.16 48.05 -31.14
N ARG A 310 6.83 48.49 -32.35
CA ARG A 310 7.76 49.23 -33.20
C ARG A 310 7.94 50.61 -32.56
N GLU A 311 8.90 50.73 -31.65
CA GLU A 311 9.26 52.02 -31.05
C GLU A 311 9.98 52.88 -32.10
N GLY A 312 9.22 53.79 -32.70
CA GLY A 312 9.73 54.82 -33.61
C GLY A 312 8.90 54.93 -34.89
N ALA A 313 8.60 56.17 -35.27
CA ALA A 313 8.11 56.47 -36.61
C ALA A 313 9.14 55.95 -37.62
N SER A 314 8.68 55.17 -38.60
CA SER A 314 9.54 54.74 -39.71
C SER A 314 10.16 55.98 -40.36
N ALA A 315 11.40 55.90 -40.84
CA ALA A 315 12.05 57.01 -41.54
C ALA A 315 11.17 57.58 -42.67
N LYS A 316 10.32 56.74 -43.29
CA LYS A 316 9.32 57.16 -44.28
C LYS A 316 8.18 58.00 -43.70
N GLU A 317 7.70 57.67 -42.49
CA GLU A 317 6.66 58.43 -41.79
C GLU A 317 7.20 59.77 -41.28
N ALA A 318 8.43 59.78 -40.75
CA ALA A 318 9.11 61.02 -40.37
C ALA A 318 9.35 61.94 -41.59
N LEU A 319 9.75 61.38 -42.74
CA LEU A 319 9.87 62.11 -44.00
C LEU A 319 8.52 62.62 -44.53
N ALA A 320 7.46 61.82 -44.42
CA ALA A 320 6.13 62.23 -44.83
C ALA A 320 5.59 63.39 -43.98
N LEU A 321 5.77 63.32 -42.66
CA LEU A 321 5.33 64.37 -41.73
C LEU A 321 6.12 65.68 -41.92
N THR A 322 7.44 65.59 -42.10
CA THR A 322 8.28 66.77 -42.38
C THR A 322 7.98 67.38 -43.75
N GLY A 323 7.76 66.55 -44.78
CA GLY A 323 7.37 67.02 -46.11
C GLY A 323 6.00 67.71 -46.13
N ALA A 324 5.00 67.13 -45.46
CA ALA A 324 3.68 67.75 -45.32
C ALA A 324 3.74 69.09 -44.55
N GLY A 325 4.55 69.15 -43.48
CA GLY A 325 4.77 70.39 -42.72
C GLY A 325 5.42 71.50 -43.55
N ALA A 326 6.42 71.16 -44.36
CA ALA A 326 7.08 72.12 -45.25
C ALA A 326 6.13 72.67 -46.32
N LEU A 327 5.30 71.81 -46.93
CA LEU A 327 4.30 72.23 -47.92
C LEU A 327 3.22 73.13 -47.31
N ALA A 328 2.76 72.81 -46.09
CA ALA A 328 1.81 73.65 -45.37
C ALA A 328 2.39 75.04 -45.03
N ALA A 329 3.66 75.10 -44.60
CA ALA A 329 4.34 76.36 -44.30
C ALA A 329 4.51 77.24 -45.55
N ILE A 330 4.88 76.65 -46.69
CA ILE A 330 4.99 77.37 -47.97
C ILE A 330 3.61 77.87 -48.42
N GLY A 331 2.56 77.04 -48.30
CA GLY A 331 1.19 77.43 -48.61
C GLY A 331 0.68 78.60 -47.77
N LEU A 332 0.95 78.58 -46.45
CA LEU A 332 0.59 79.66 -45.54
C LEU A 332 1.40 80.95 -45.80
N ALA A 333 2.69 80.84 -46.09
CA ALA A 333 3.53 81.98 -46.46
C ALA A 333 3.08 82.65 -47.77
N GLY A 334 2.63 81.85 -48.75
CA GLY A 334 2.04 82.34 -49.99
C GLY A 334 0.70 83.08 -49.77
N LEU A 335 -0.11 82.60 -48.84
CA LEU A 335 -1.38 83.25 -48.44
C LEU A 335 -1.17 84.58 -47.71
N TRP A 336 -0.13 84.68 -46.88
CA TRP A 336 0.22 85.91 -46.18
C TRP A 336 0.75 87.00 -47.12
N ARG A 337 1.51 86.63 -48.16
CA ARG A 337 1.98 87.58 -49.19
C ARG A 337 0.86 88.18 -50.04
N ARG A 338 -0.29 87.51 -50.17
CA ARG A 338 -1.45 88.00 -50.95
C ARG A 338 -2.38 88.94 -50.19
N ARG A 339 -2.14 89.20 -48.90
CA ARG A 339 -2.95 90.13 -48.08
C ARG A 339 -2.25 91.46 -47.77
N GLY A 340 -1.08 91.71 -48.37
CA GLY A 340 -0.26 92.91 -48.14
C GLY A 340 -0.22 93.93 -49.30
N ASP A 341 -0.95 93.68 -50.37
CA ASP A 341 -1.24 94.64 -51.47
C ASP A 341 -2.74 94.98 -51.44
#